data_AF-A0A7W0K0J1-F1
#
_entry.id   AF-A0A7W0K0J1-F1
#
_cell.length_a   1.000
_cell.length_b   1.000
_cell.length_c   1.000
_cell.angle_alpha   90.00
_cell.angle_beta   90.00
_cell.angle_gamma   90.00
#
_symmetry.space_group_name_H-M   'P 1'
#
loop_
_entity.id
_entity.type
_entity.pdbx_description
1 polymer ?
#
loop_
_entity_poly.entity_id
_entity_poly.type
_entity_poly.pdbx_seq_one_letter_code
_entity_poly.pdbx_strand_id
1 'polypeptide(L)'
;MAVGDRDFDVHNHINTSDRVLGVHIAPPSPPGKFLESWVDMLFIKGFDAGEPIIYLSTDAGQPLTAVLERATYVPALDRAAYNGGDDFLGSARERLFGFINGQTGRRNRQSQGFQHLMLDGHGSEDASADNKALIQSLRRGGDLLNVFGDFPTLRDPRHANAYSPLWDAQLGLWTDKAVKGGLNKRQIDENVVFNLAATRPDLLTGVDPATGEPAPYGSVGVDINCAVIGFTADPPTANLEDPVPNSQFPPR
;
A
#
# COMPACT_ATOMS: atom_id res chain seq x y z
N MET A 1 11.06 -2.63 -20.89
CA MET A 1 9.64 -2.27 -21.04
C MET A 1 8.93 -3.38 -21.78
N ALA A 2 7.73 -3.74 -21.34
CA ALA A 2 6.88 -4.77 -21.95
C ALA A 2 6.45 -4.36 -23.37
N VAL A 3 7.32 -4.56 -24.36
CA VAL A 3 7.06 -4.14 -25.75
C VAL A 3 6.21 -5.14 -26.53
N GLY A 4 5.89 -6.32 -25.96
CA GLY A 4 5.06 -7.34 -26.61
C GLY A 4 5.73 -8.06 -27.79
N ASP A 5 6.98 -7.72 -28.13
CA ASP A 5 7.73 -8.30 -29.26
C ASP A 5 8.23 -9.74 -29.01
N ARG A 6 8.01 -10.28 -27.81
CA ARG A 6 8.41 -11.62 -27.36
C ARG A 6 7.35 -12.19 -26.43
N ASP A 7 7.41 -13.50 -26.18
CA ASP A 7 6.59 -14.15 -25.17
C ASP A 7 6.69 -13.42 -23.82
N PHE A 8 5.56 -13.33 -23.12
CA PHE A 8 5.49 -12.71 -21.80
C PHE A 8 6.23 -13.57 -20.77
N ASP A 9 7.21 -12.98 -20.08
CA ASP A 9 7.97 -13.60 -18.99
C ASP A 9 7.31 -13.28 -17.64
N VAL A 10 6.32 -14.08 -17.28
CA VAL A 10 5.60 -14.00 -15.99
C VAL A 10 6.35 -14.69 -14.84
N HIS A 11 7.59 -15.13 -15.06
CA HIS A 11 8.43 -15.74 -14.03
C HIS A 11 9.47 -14.76 -13.49
N ASN A 12 10.22 -14.10 -14.38
CA ASN A 12 11.23 -13.11 -13.97
C ASN A 12 10.76 -11.67 -14.17
N HIS A 13 9.55 -11.47 -14.73
CA HIS A 13 8.92 -10.17 -14.95
C HIS A 13 9.78 -9.16 -15.73
N ILE A 14 10.65 -9.65 -16.63
CA ILE A 14 11.55 -8.78 -17.42
C ILE A 14 10.76 -7.92 -18.42
N ASN A 15 9.61 -8.42 -18.88
CA ASN A 15 8.73 -7.77 -19.85
C ASN A 15 7.23 -7.84 -19.47
N THR A 16 6.91 -8.03 -18.19
CA THR A 16 5.57 -7.92 -17.61
C THR A 16 5.64 -7.12 -16.31
N SER A 17 4.51 -6.67 -15.77
CA SER A 17 4.48 -6.07 -14.42
C SER A 17 4.72 -7.16 -13.37
N ASP A 18 5.42 -6.81 -12.29
CA ASP A 18 5.75 -7.68 -11.14
C ASP A 18 4.53 -8.28 -10.43
N ARG A 19 3.33 -7.72 -10.66
CA ARG A 19 2.07 -8.21 -10.10
C ARG A 19 1.27 -9.10 -11.05
N VAL A 20 1.74 -9.34 -12.28
CA VAL A 20 1.09 -10.22 -13.26
C VAL A 20 1.60 -11.64 -13.11
N LEU A 21 0.76 -12.55 -12.63
CA LEU A 21 1.12 -13.96 -12.41
C LEU A 21 0.93 -14.84 -13.65
N GLY A 22 0.12 -14.38 -14.61
CA GLY A 22 -0.24 -15.16 -15.80
C GLY A 22 -1.07 -14.37 -16.78
N VAL A 23 -0.88 -14.63 -18.08
CA VAL A 23 -1.64 -14.02 -19.18
C VAL A 23 -2.27 -15.13 -20.01
N HIS A 24 -3.60 -15.10 -20.14
CA HIS A 24 -4.38 -16.13 -20.81
C HIS A 24 -5.08 -15.55 -22.02
N ILE A 25 -4.59 -15.89 -23.21
CA ILE A 25 -5.13 -15.36 -24.47
C ILE A 25 -6.13 -16.35 -25.05
N ALA A 26 -7.37 -15.90 -25.22
CA ALA A 26 -8.40 -16.69 -25.89
C ALA A 26 -8.04 -16.97 -27.35
N PRO A 27 -8.39 -18.15 -27.88
CA PRO A 27 -8.27 -18.40 -29.31
C PRO A 27 -9.26 -17.53 -30.10
N PRO A 28 -9.15 -17.45 -31.44
CA PRO A 28 -10.10 -16.74 -32.28
C PRO A 28 -11.55 -17.13 -31.97
N SER A 29 -12.39 -16.13 -31.75
CA SER A 29 -13.78 -16.34 -31.39
C SER A 29 -14.59 -16.87 -32.59
N PRO A 30 -15.34 -17.98 -32.45
CA PRO A 30 -16.30 -18.40 -33.45
C PRO A 30 -17.40 -17.35 -33.69
N PRO A 31 -18.07 -17.33 -34.86
CA PRO A 31 -19.15 -16.38 -35.12
C PRO A 31 -20.24 -16.41 -34.03
N GLY A 32 -20.59 -15.24 -33.50
CA GLY A 32 -21.61 -15.08 -32.46
C GLY A 32 -21.18 -15.50 -31.05
N LYS A 33 -19.89 -15.82 -30.83
CA LYS A 33 -19.30 -16.04 -29.51
C LYS A 33 -18.22 -15.00 -29.23
N PHE A 34 -18.01 -14.68 -27.96
CA PHE A 34 -16.90 -13.86 -27.49
C PHE A 34 -16.14 -14.71 -26.47
N LEU A 35 -15.00 -15.26 -26.88
CA LEU A 35 -14.07 -15.91 -25.96
C LEU A 35 -13.22 -14.83 -25.31
N GLU A 36 -13.03 -14.94 -23.99
CA GLU A 36 -12.39 -13.90 -23.19
C GLU A 36 -10.95 -14.26 -22.85
N SER A 37 -10.05 -13.33 -23.14
CA SER A 37 -8.70 -13.34 -22.58
C SER A 37 -8.74 -12.74 -21.16
N TRP A 38 -7.87 -13.21 -20.27
CA TRP A 38 -7.84 -12.77 -18.88
C TRP A 38 -6.42 -12.82 -18.31
N VAL A 39 -6.22 -12.17 -17.15
CA VAL A 39 -4.91 -12.02 -16.50
C VAL A 39 -5.05 -12.40 -15.04
N ASP A 40 -4.11 -13.20 -14.53
CA ASP A 40 -3.95 -13.44 -13.10
C ASP A 40 -3.16 -12.29 -12.48
N MET A 41 -3.75 -11.60 -11.50
CA MET A 41 -3.14 -10.47 -10.79
C MET A 41 -2.91 -10.80 -9.32
N LEU A 42 -1.76 -10.39 -8.79
CA LEU A 42 -1.46 -10.46 -7.36
C LEU A 42 -1.81 -9.15 -6.66
N PHE A 43 -2.96 -9.14 -5.98
CA PHE A 43 -3.38 -8.01 -5.16
C PHE A 43 -2.74 -8.01 -3.77
N ILE A 44 -2.71 -6.83 -3.17
CA ILE A 44 -2.21 -6.57 -1.83
C ILE A 44 -3.40 -6.19 -0.96
N LYS A 45 -3.43 -6.66 0.29
CA LYS A 45 -4.44 -6.20 1.26
C LYS A 45 -3.96 -4.96 2.00
N GLY A 46 -4.90 -4.08 2.30
CA GLY A 46 -4.69 -2.90 3.12
C GLY A 46 -5.94 -2.55 3.90
N PHE A 47 -5.97 -1.32 4.41
CA PHE A 47 -7.12 -0.74 5.07
C PHE A 47 -7.41 0.65 4.54
N ASP A 48 -8.68 1.04 4.60
CA ASP A 48 -9.14 2.41 4.43
C ASP A 48 -10.30 2.65 5.38
N ALA A 49 -10.27 3.76 6.12
CA ALA A 49 -11.30 4.16 7.08
C ALA A 49 -11.80 3.02 8.01
N GLY A 50 -10.87 2.17 8.47
CA GLY A 50 -11.15 1.03 9.34
C GLY A 50 -11.57 -0.27 8.63
N GLU A 51 -11.83 -0.23 7.33
CA GLU A 51 -12.34 -1.35 6.55
C GLU A 51 -11.27 -1.98 5.63
N PRO A 52 -11.31 -3.30 5.38
CA PRO A 52 -10.30 -3.99 4.59
C PRO A 52 -10.49 -3.76 3.09
N ILE A 53 -9.41 -3.38 2.42
CA ILE A 53 -9.35 -3.17 0.97
C ILE A 53 -8.39 -4.16 0.29
N ILE A 54 -8.54 -4.28 -1.02
CA ILE A 54 -7.50 -4.82 -1.90
C ILE A 54 -7.05 -3.74 -2.88
N TYR A 55 -5.75 -3.68 -3.13
CA TYR A 55 -5.14 -2.73 -4.05
C TYR A 55 -4.08 -3.40 -4.92
N LEU A 56 -3.71 -2.73 -6.01
CA LEU A 56 -2.68 -3.16 -6.95
C LEU A 56 -1.59 -2.10 -7.00
N SER A 57 -0.36 -2.48 -6.64
CA SER A 57 0.82 -1.62 -6.81
C SER A 57 1.47 -1.89 -8.16
N THR A 58 1.67 -0.86 -8.97
CA THR A 58 2.22 -1.00 -10.32
C THR A 58 3.62 -0.41 -10.44
N ASP A 59 3.84 0.77 -9.86
CA ASP A 59 5.09 1.53 -9.99
C ASP A 59 5.49 2.16 -8.66
N ALA A 60 6.79 2.29 -8.42
CA ALA A 60 7.32 3.02 -7.27
C ALA A 60 8.55 3.85 -7.66
N GLY A 61 8.69 5.02 -7.04
CA GLY A 61 9.74 5.98 -7.35
C GLY A 61 11.11 5.63 -6.77
N GLN A 62 11.17 4.76 -5.76
CA GLN A 62 12.41 4.38 -5.08
C GLN A 62 12.70 2.88 -5.17
N PRO A 63 13.97 2.44 -5.24
CA PRO A 63 14.32 1.03 -5.41
C PRO A 63 13.82 0.13 -4.27
N LEU A 64 13.96 0.58 -3.01
CA LEU A 64 13.51 -0.21 -1.86
C LEU A 64 11.99 -0.40 -1.89
N THR A 65 11.25 0.68 -2.13
CA THR A 65 9.79 0.66 -2.24
C THR A 65 9.33 -0.22 -3.39
N ALA A 66 9.99 -0.15 -4.55
CA ALA A 66 9.72 -1.02 -5.69
C ALA A 66 9.85 -2.51 -5.32
N VAL A 67 10.86 -2.88 -4.52
CA VAL A 67 11.01 -4.25 -4.02
C VAL A 67 9.90 -4.62 -3.03
N LEU A 68 9.64 -3.77 -2.03
CA LEU A 68 8.65 -4.06 -0.98
C LEU A 68 7.22 -4.15 -1.54
N GLU A 69 6.89 -3.30 -2.49
CA GLU A 69 5.59 -3.26 -3.17
C GLU A 69 5.53 -4.18 -4.40
N ARG A 70 6.60 -4.92 -4.73
CA ARG A 70 6.74 -5.69 -5.99
C ARG A 70 6.18 -4.90 -7.17
N ALA A 71 6.78 -3.75 -7.40
CA ALA A 71 6.34 -2.74 -8.34
C ALA A 71 7.49 -2.38 -9.29
N THR A 72 7.14 -1.94 -10.48
CA THR A 72 8.14 -1.49 -11.46
C THR A 72 8.85 -0.24 -10.91
N TYR A 73 10.18 -0.27 -10.89
CA TYR A 73 10.97 0.87 -10.45
C TYR A 73 10.95 1.99 -11.51
N VAL A 74 10.33 3.12 -11.16
CA VAL A 74 10.16 4.29 -12.04
C VAL A 74 10.62 5.55 -11.32
N PRO A 75 11.93 5.90 -11.34
CA PRO A 75 12.47 7.03 -10.58
C PRO A 75 11.92 8.40 -10.99
N ALA A 76 11.27 8.51 -12.15
CA ALA A 76 10.58 9.73 -12.55
C ALA A 76 9.31 9.98 -11.71
N LEU A 77 8.77 8.96 -11.05
CA LEU A 77 7.54 9.04 -10.26
C LEU A 77 7.69 10.00 -9.07
N ASP A 78 8.84 9.95 -8.38
CA ASP A 78 9.17 10.86 -7.25
C ASP A 78 9.21 12.35 -7.65
N ARG A 79 9.21 12.65 -8.95
CA ARG A 79 9.19 14.02 -9.50
C ARG A 79 7.79 14.50 -9.89
N ALA A 80 6.73 13.74 -9.60
CA ALA A 80 5.36 14.23 -9.78
C ALA A 80 5.15 15.52 -8.97
N ALA A 81 4.20 16.36 -9.35
CA ALA A 81 3.99 17.63 -8.65
C ALA A 81 3.57 17.40 -7.18
N TYR A 82 3.99 18.30 -6.27
CA TYR A 82 3.60 18.37 -4.86
C TYR A 82 4.09 17.22 -3.94
N ASN A 83 5.34 16.75 -4.12
CA ASN A 83 5.97 15.80 -3.19
C ASN A 83 6.14 16.36 -1.78
N GLY A 84 5.67 15.62 -0.76
CA GLY A 84 5.63 16.05 0.63
C GLY A 84 4.70 17.25 0.89
N GLY A 85 3.81 17.57 -0.06
CA GLY A 85 2.89 18.70 -0.02
C GLY A 85 1.48 18.34 0.47
N ASP A 86 0.56 19.31 0.40
CA ASP A 86 -0.88 19.10 0.63
C ASP A 86 -1.44 18.10 -0.40
N ASP A 87 -2.36 17.23 0.02
CA ASP A 87 -3.00 16.19 -0.79
C ASP A 87 -4.29 16.68 -1.48
N PHE A 88 -4.73 17.92 -1.21
CA PHE A 88 -6.03 18.40 -1.65
C PHE A 88 -5.99 19.24 -2.95
N LEU A 89 -5.64 20.53 -2.88
CA LEU A 89 -5.78 21.44 -4.01
C LEU A 89 -4.52 21.48 -4.89
N GLY A 90 -4.58 20.76 -6.02
CA GLY A 90 -3.51 20.71 -7.01
C GLY A 90 -2.52 19.57 -6.81
N SER A 91 -2.72 18.76 -5.76
CA SER A 91 -1.98 17.52 -5.59
C SER A 91 -2.46 16.48 -6.59
N ALA A 92 -1.51 15.78 -7.21
CA ALA A 92 -1.82 14.58 -7.95
C ALA A 92 -1.73 13.35 -7.04
N ARG A 93 -1.81 13.49 -5.71
CA ARG A 93 -1.37 12.49 -4.75
C ARG A 93 -2.26 12.41 -3.53
N GLU A 94 -2.41 11.21 -2.99
CA GLU A 94 -3.08 10.93 -1.73
C GLU A 94 -2.11 10.24 -0.75
N ARG A 95 -2.44 10.13 0.54
CA ARG A 95 -1.50 9.64 1.55
C ARG A 95 -1.63 8.14 1.81
N LEU A 96 -0.49 7.44 1.82
CA LEU A 96 -0.42 6.02 2.14
C LEU A 96 0.45 5.80 3.38
N PHE A 97 -0.11 5.19 4.40
CA PHE A 97 0.52 5.03 5.70
C PHE A 97 1.10 3.62 5.83
N GLY A 98 2.44 3.56 5.83
CA GLY A 98 3.21 2.35 6.07
C GLY A 98 3.85 2.38 7.45
N PHE A 99 4.28 1.22 7.93
CA PHE A 99 4.99 1.10 9.22
C PHE A 99 6.30 0.35 9.04
N ILE A 100 7.41 0.94 9.48
CA ILE A 100 8.74 0.32 9.42
C ILE A 100 8.80 -0.91 10.31
N ASN A 101 8.35 -0.76 11.56
CA ASN A 101 8.25 -1.83 12.55
C ASN A 101 6.80 -2.01 13.01
N GLY A 102 6.57 -2.96 13.88
CA GLY A 102 5.24 -3.31 14.36
C GLY A 102 5.26 -4.65 15.06
N GLN A 103 4.09 -5.14 15.46
CA GLN A 103 4.02 -6.52 15.90
C GLN A 103 4.18 -7.47 14.70
N THR A 104 4.73 -8.65 14.95
CA THR A 104 4.94 -9.71 13.95
C THR A 104 4.32 -11.03 14.44
N GLY A 105 4.30 -12.02 13.57
CA GLY A 105 3.74 -13.34 13.79
C GLY A 105 2.52 -13.64 12.91
N ARG A 106 2.60 -14.72 12.11
CA ARG A 106 1.51 -15.19 11.23
C ARG A 106 0.12 -15.40 11.89
N ARG A 107 0.06 -15.57 13.22
CA ARG A 107 -1.20 -15.73 13.98
C ARG A 107 -1.57 -14.50 14.81
N ASN A 108 -0.74 -13.46 14.78
CA ASN A 108 -0.97 -12.24 15.52
C ASN A 108 -1.83 -11.29 14.68
N ARG A 109 -3.02 -10.95 15.17
CA ARG A 109 -3.95 -10.04 14.48
C ARG A 109 -3.45 -8.60 14.44
N GLN A 110 -2.46 -8.25 15.25
CA GLN A 110 -1.85 -6.93 15.30
C GLN A 110 -0.65 -6.81 14.36
N SER A 111 -0.32 -7.86 13.60
CA SER A 111 0.81 -7.81 12.69
C SER A 111 0.59 -6.88 11.50
N GLN A 112 1.58 -6.04 11.23
CA GLN A 112 1.57 -5.00 10.19
C GLN A 112 2.99 -4.49 9.95
N GLY A 113 3.22 -3.90 8.78
CA GLY A 113 4.43 -3.16 8.46
C GLY A 113 5.50 -4.01 7.80
N PHE A 114 6.64 -3.37 7.51
CA PHE A 114 7.72 -3.96 6.73
C PHE A 114 8.38 -5.14 7.46
N GLN A 115 8.52 -5.07 8.78
CA GLN A 115 8.98 -6.23 9.56
C GLN A 115 8.03 -7.42 9.44
N HIS A 116 6.72 -7.21 9.45
CA HIS A 116 5.76 -8.30 9.25
C HIS A 116 5.89 -8.89 7.84
N LEU A 117 5.96 -8.04 6.80
CA LEU A 117 6.13 -8.48 5.42
C LEU A 117 7.41 -9.32 5.24
N MET A 118 8.53 -8.89 5.82
CA MET A 118 9.82 -9.58 5.67
C MET A 118 9.89 -10.85 6.53
N LEU A 119 9.42 -10.82 7.78
CA LEU A 119 9.59 -11.93 8.72
C LEU A 119 8.49 -12.99 8.61
N ASP A 120 7.27 -12.60 8.26
CA ASP A 120 6.10 -13.49 8.19
C ASP A 120 5.46 -13.56 6.81
N GLY A 121 5.67 -12.54 5.99
CA GLY A 121 4.93 -12.24 4.76
C GLY A 121 5.59 -12.66 3.46
N HIS A 122 6.78 -13.26 3.53
CA HIS A 122 7.46 -13.84 2.38
C HIS A 122 7.85 -12.79 1.31
N GLY A 123 8.19 -11.57 1.71
CA GLY A 123 8.54 -10.50 0.78
C GLY A 123 9.76 -10.79 -0.13
N SER A 124 10.61 -11.75 0.22
CA SER A 124 11.75 -12.20 -0.58
C SER A 124 11.45 -13.41 -1.47
N GLU A 125 10.27 -14.01 -1.36
CA GLU A 125 9.93 -15.20 -2.16
C GLU A 125 9.48 -14.80 -3.57
N ASP A 126 9.60 -15.73 -4.52
CA ASP A 126 9.07 -15.55 -5.86
C ASP A 126 7.53 -15.45 -5.84
N ALA A 127 6.98 -14.41 -6.48
CA ALA A 127 5.54 -14.21 -6.66
C ALA A 127 5.10 -14.72 -8.01
N SER A 128 5.25 -16.02 -8.22
CA SER A 128 4.71 -16.72 -9.39
C SER A 128 3.47 -17.54 -9.04
N ALA A 129 2.68 -17.87 -10.06
CA ALA A 129 1.52 -18.77 -9.92
C ALA A 129 1.89 -20.16 -9.35
N ASP A 130 3.15 -20.58 -9.53
CA ASP A 130 3.67 -21.85 -9.03
C ASP A 130 3.96 -21.83 -7.52
N ASN A 131 4.22 -20.65 -6.94
CA ASN A 131 4.43 -20.51 -5.50
C ASN A 131 3.10 -20.53 -4.73
N LYS A 132 2.47 -21.70 -4.71
CA LYS A 132 1.21 -21.94 -3.99
C LYS A 132 1.33 -21.69 -2.50
N ALA A 133 2.51 -21.87 -1.90
CA ALA A 133 2.73 -21.63 -0.48
C ALA A 133 2.62 -20.13 -0.15
N LEU A 134 3.27 -19.26 -0.94
CA LEU A 134 3.12 -17.81 -0.85
C LEU A 134 1.65 -17.40 -1.04
N ILE A 135 1.02 -17.84 -2.14
CA ILE A 135 -0.38 -17.49 -2.45
C ILE A 135 -1.32 -17.90 -1.30
N GLN A 136 -1.12 -19.07 -0.70
CA GLN A 136 -1.90 -19.52 0.45
C GLN A 136 -1.60 -18.72 1.73
N SER A 137 -0.36 -18.27 1.92
CA SER A 137 0.03 -17.40 3.04
C SER A 137 -0.67 -16.04 2.93
N LEU A 138 -0.66 -15.44 1.73
CA LEU A 138 -1.29 -14.16 1.43
C LEU A 138 -2.81 -14.18 1.61
N ARG A 139 -3.48 -15.34 1.58
CA ARG A 139 -4.91 -15.44 1.96
C ARG A 139 -5.19 -15.14 3.42
N ARG A 140 -4.21 -15.33 4.32
CA ARG A 140 -4.42 -15.27 5.78
C ARG A 140 -3.65 -14.14 6.48
N GLY A 141 -2.74 -13.48 5.78
CA GLY A 141 -1.90 -12.40 6.31
C GLY A 141 -0.82 -12.06 5.31
N GLY A 142 0.35 -11.64 5.77
CA GLY A 142 1.60 -11.63 5.00
C GLY A 142 1.82 -10.41 4.09
N ASP A 143 0.81 -9.58 3.89
CA ASP A 143 1.02 -8.26 3.31
C ASP A 143 1.53 -7.28 4.37
N LEU A 144 2.14 -6.20 3.91
CA LEU A 144 2.52 -5.06 4.74
C LEU A 144 1.32 -4.36 5.40
N LEU A 145 0.12 -4.49 4.81
CA LEU A 145 -1.15 -3.96 5.31
C LEU A 145 -1.13 -2.43 5.50
N ASN A 146 -0.77 -1.70 4.43
CA ASN A 146 -0.84 -0.23 4.42
C ASN A 146 -2.24 0.28 4.72
N VAL A 147 -2.31 1.49 5.27
CA VAL A 147 -3.56 2.25 5.41
C VAL A 147 -3.59 3.32 4.32
N PHE A 148 -4.75 3.52 3.72
CA PHE A 148 -4.99 4.51 2.67
C PHE A 148 -5.80 5.67 3.27
N GLY A 149 -5.52 6.89 2.80
CA GLY A 149 -6.22 8.11 3.24
C GLY A 149 -7.65 8.19 2.70
N ASP A 150 -7.81 8.23 1.38
CA ASP A 150 -9.09 8.56 0.75
C ASP A 150 -9.41 7.68 -0.47
N PHE A 151 -10.13 6.56 -0.27
CA PHE A 151 -10.68 5.75 -1.36
C PHE A 151 -12.20 5.96 -1.52
N PRO A 152 -12.67 6.48 -2.67
CA PRO A 152 -14.04 6.97 -2.79
C PRO A 152 -15.06 5.84 -2.99
N THR A 153 -16.29 6.07 -2.52
CA THR A 153 -17.40 5.13 -2.71
C THR A 153 -18.63 5.84 -3.28
N LEU A 154 -19.55 5.06 -3.86
CA LEU A 154 -20.86 5.61 -4.28
C LEU A 154 -21.79 5.90 -3.08
N ARG A 155 -21.55 5.25 -1.94
CA ARG A 155 -22.36 5.42 -0.72
C ARG A 155 -22.01 6.69 0.02
N ASP A 156 -20.77 7.14 -0.16
CA ASP A 156 -20.20 8.26 0.53
C ASP A 156 -19.30 9.02 -0.44
N PRO A 157 -19.74 10.20 -0.93
CA PRO A 157 -18.95 11.01 -1.85
C PRO A 157 -17.74 11.67 -1.18
N ARG A 158 -17.47 11.39 0.11
CA ARG A 158 -16.23 11.81 0.77
C ARG A 158 -15.06 11.57 -0.16
N HIS A 159 -14.33 12.65 -0.38
CA HIS A 159 -12.98 12.62 -0.94
C HIS A 159 -12.86 12.03 -2.36
N ALA A 160 -13.96 11.92 -3.11
CA ALA A 160 -13.89 11.62 -4.55
C ALA A 160 -13.05 12.64 -5.34
N ASN A 161 -12.95 13.86 -4.81
CA ASN A 161 -12.07 14.91 -5.36
C ASN A 161 -10.63 14.86 -4.84
N ALA A 162 -10.34 14.08 -3.78
CA ALA A 162 -9.00 13.92 -3.19
C ALA A 162 -8.32 12.63 -3.68
N TYR A 163 -9.09 11.61 -4.10
CA TYR A 163 -8.54 10.36 -4.61
C TYR A 163 -7.48 10.58 -5.68
N SER A 164 -6.30 10.02 -5.43
CA SER A 164 -5.29 9.78 -6.43
C SER A 164 -4.83 8.32 -6.37
N PRO A 165 -4.60 7.66 -7.52
CA PRO A 165 -3.89 6.38 -7.55
C PRO A 165 -2.38 6.54 -7.27
N LEU A 166 -1.87 7.78 -7.21
CA LEU A 166 -0.50 8.06 -6.82
C LEU A 166 -0.47 8.42 -5.33
N TRP A 167 0.35 7.72 -4.57
CA TRP A 167 0.37 7.83 -3.12
C TRP A 167 1.72 8.30 -2.60
N ASP A 168 1.71 9.29 -1.71
CA ASP A 168 2.87 9.75 -0.96
C ASP A 168 2.97 8.97 0.35
N ALA A 169 4.08 8.24 0.52
CA ALA A 169 4.25 7.35 1.66
C ALA A 169 4.56 8.14 2.95
N GLN A 170 3.78 7.84 3.99
CA GLN A 170 3.89 8.34 5.34
C GLN A 170 4.35 7.16 6.21
N LEU A 171 5.63 7.12 6.58
CA LEU A 171 6.21 5.94 7.24
C LEU A 171 6.31 6.12 8.75
N GLY A 172 5.53 5.32 9.48
CA GLY A 172 5.54 5.25 10.93
C GLY A 172 6.62 4.34 11.50
N LEU A 173 7.23 4.79 12.59
CA LEU A 173 8.17 4.04 13.41
C LEU A 173 7.64 4.03 14.84
N TRP A 174 7.24 2.85 15.32
CA TRP A 174 6.88 2.65 16.72
C TRP A 174 8.11 2.82 17.61
N THR A 175 7.96 3.62 18.65
CA THR A 175 9.04 3.84 19.61
C THR A 175 9.29 2.61 20.46
N ASP A 176 10.49 2.52 21.02
CA ASP A 176 10.86 1.56 22.05
C ASP A 176 9.85 1.47 23.20
N LYS A 177 9.28 2.61 23.59
CA LYS A 177 8.25 2.70 24.64
C LYS A 177 6.97 1.99 24.21
N ALA A 178 6.49 2.25 22.98
CA ALA A 178 5.31 1.59 22.45
C ALA A 178 5.53 0.08 22.30
N VAL A 179 6.69 -0.33 21.79
CA VAL A 179 7.04 -1.76 21.60
C VAL A 179 7.11 -2.48 22.95
N LYS A 180 7.87 -1.96 23.92
CA LYS A 180 8.01 -2.58 25.26
C LYS A 180 6.67 -2.63 26.01
N GLY A 181 5.80 -1.65 25.78
CA GLY A 181 4.46 -1.60 26.37
C GLY A 181 3.40 -2.42 25.63
N GLY A 182 3.71 -3.03 24.48
CA GLY A 182 2.72 -3.72 23.64
C GLY A 182 1.65 -2.80 23.05
N LEU A 183 1.97 -1.51 22.92
CA LEU A 183 1.06 -0.46 22.41
C LEU A 183 1.17 -0.28 20.89
N ASN A 184 2.16 -0.89 20.25
CA ASN A 184 2.39 -0.92 18.80
C ASN A 184 1.38 -1.80 18.05
N LYS A 185 0.09 -1.49 18.21
CA LYS A 185 -1.03 -2.22 17.62
C LYS A 185 -1.21 -1.84 16.14
N ARG A 186 -1.85 -2.70 15.38
CA ARG A 186 -2.16 -2.46 13.97
C ARG A 186 -3.06 -1.23 13.82
N GLN A 187 -2.69 -0.35 12.91
CA GLN A 187 -3.47 0.81 12.50
C GLN A 187 -4.26 0.48 11.23
N ILE A 188 -5.46 1.03 11.11
CA ILE A 188 -6.40 0.69 10.02
C ILE A 188 -7.16 1.91 9.48
N ASP A 189 -6.85 3.11 9.95
CA ASP A 189 -7.56 4.34 9.62
C ASP A 189 -6.58 5.53 9.68
N GLU A 190 -6.62 6.42 8.68
CA GLU A 190 -5.68 7.55 8.57
C GLU A 190 -5.77 8.53 9.75
N ASN A 191 -6.98 8.85 10.22
CA ASN A 191 -7.18 9.79 11.31
C ASN A 191 -6.67 9.22 12.62
N VAL A 192 -6.85 7.91 12.85
CA VAL A 192 -6.25 7.23 14.01
C VAL A 192 -4.72 7.35 13.98
N VAL A 193 -4.09 7.16 12.82
CA VAL A 193 -2.64 7.28 12.66
C VAL A 193 -2.17 8.71 12.94
N PHE A 194 -2.80 9.70 12.33
CA PHE A 194 -2.46 11.11 12.55
C PHE A 194 -2.68 11.54 13.99
N ASN A 195 -3.83 11.21 14.58
CA ASN A 195 -4.14 11.54 15.96
C ASN A 195 -3.11 10.93 16.90
N LEU A 196 -2.68 9.68 16.65
CA LEU A 196 -1.66 9.03 17.44
C LEU A 196 -0.30 9.72 17.30
N ALA A 197 0.14 10.02 16.08
CA ALA A 197 1.41 10.70 15.85
C ALA A 197 1.44 12.11 16.46
N ALA A 198 0.34 12.86 16.34
CA ALA A 198 0.23 14.23 16.83
C ALA A 198 0.12 14.31 18.36
N THR A 199 -0.69 13.43 18.97
CA THR A 199 -0.96 13.49 20.42
C THR A 199 0.00 12.65 21.25
N ARG A 200 0.60 11.63 20.65
CA ARG A 200 1.50 10.66 21.31
C ARG A 200 2.78 10.43 20.48
N PRO A 201 3.58 11.48 20.22
CA PRO A 201 4.89 11.33 19.57
C PRO A 201 5.87 10.49 20.41
N ASP A 202 5.55 10.23 21.69
CA ASP A 202 6.27 9.27 22.54
C ASP A 202 5.99 7.80 22.17
N LEU A 203 4.98 7.52 21.36
CA LEU A 203 4.58 6.18 20.91
C LEU A 203 4.82 5.93 19.43
N LEU A 204 4.52 6.91 18.57
CA LEU A 204 4.67 6.79 17.12
C LEU A 204 5.41 8.01 16.59
N THR A 205 6.52 7.78 15.91
CA THR A 205 7.30 8.80 15.19
C THR A 205 7.30 8.50 13.71
N GLY A 206 7.83 9.41 12.90
CA GLY A 206 8.28 9.11 11.54
C GLY A 206 9.67 8.48 11.54
N VAL A 207 10.24 8.35 10.35
CA VAL A 207 11.61 7.91 10.12
C VAL A 207 12.30 8.83 9.10
N ASP A 208 13.56 9.17 9.32
CA ASP A 208 14.39 9.81 8.31
C ASP A 208 14.88 8.74 7.32
N PRO A 209 14.49 8.80 6.02
CA PRO A 209 14.86 7.78 5.05
C PRO A 209 16.38 7.73 4.77
N ALA A 210 17.13 8.80 5.03
CA ALA A 210 18.58 8.83 4.84
C ALA A 210 19.36 8.15 5.97
N THR A 211 18.83 8.21 7.20
CA THR A 211 19.53 7.72 8.40
C THR A 211 18.88 6.48 9.02
N GLY A 212 17.59 6.26 8.77
CA GLY A 212 16.77 5.25 9.45
C GLY A 212 16.40 5.60 10.89
N GLU A 213 16.77 6.80 11.35
CA GLU A 213 16.54 7.25 12.71
C GLU A 213 15.13 7.86 12.88
N PRO A 214 14.59 7.92 14.12
CA PRO A 214 13.32 8.56 14.40
C PRO A 214 13.29 10.03 13.95
N ALA A 215 12.24 10.42 13.24
CA ALA A 215 11.97 11.79 12.80
C ALA A 215 10.53 12.19 13.15
N PRO A 216 10.13 13.48 13.04
CA PRO A 216 8.71 13.84 13.08
C PRO A 216 7.91 13.00 12.06
N TYR A 217 6.68 12.63 12.43
CA TYR A 217 5.81 11.87 11.53
C TYR A 217 5.43 12.72 10.32
N GLY A 218 5.51 12.15 9.13
CA GLY A 218 5.30 12.88 7.89
C GLY A 218 5.69 12.08 6.66
N SER A 219 5.53 12.70 5.50
CA SER A 219 5.96 12.16 4.22
C SER A 219 7.46 11.89 4.25
N VAL A 220 7.85 10.76 3.65
CA VAL A 220 9.26 10.40 3.43
C VAL A 220 9.71 10.67 1.98
N GLY A 221 8.88 11.35 1.19
CA GLY A 221 9.14 11.71 -0.19
C GLY A 221 9.22 10.52 -1.15
N VAL A 222 8.46 9.46 -0.86
CA VAL A 222 8.39 8.24 -1.65
C VAL A 222 7.04 8.16 -2.34
N ASP A 223 7.04 8.06 -3.66
CA ASP A 223 5.80 7.92 -4.43
C ASP A 223 5.54 6.49 -4.90
N ILE A 224 4.28 6.07 -4.77
CA ILE A 224 3.80 4.73 -5.14
C ILE A 224 2.54 4.87 -5.99
N ASN A 225 2.57 4.40 -7.22
CA ASN A 225 1.38 4.28 -8.05
C ASN A 225 0.67 2.98 -7.70
N CYS A 226 -0.42 3.07 -6.94
CA CYS A 226 -1.23 1.93 -6.60
C CYS A 226 -2.74 2.24 -6.61
N ALA A 227 -3.50 1.46 -7.36
CA ALA A 227 -4.94 1.63 -7.46
C ALA A 227 -5.64 0.73 -6.45
N VAL A 228 -6.49 1.31 -5.60
CA VAL A 228 -7.40 0.53 -4.77
C VAL A 228 -8.48 -0.06 -5.68
N ILE A 229 -8.64 -1.39 -5.63
CA ILE A 229 -9.57 -2.13 -6.48
C ILE A 229 -10.96 -2.18 -5.83
N GLY A 230 -11.02 -2.26 -4.51
CA GLY A 230 -12.27 -2.22 -3.79
C GLY A 230 -12.17 -2.66 -2.33
N PHE A 231 -13.25 -2.40 -1.60
CA PHE A 231 -13.48 -2.96 -0.27
C PHE A 231 -13.82 -4.45 -0.37
N THR A 232 -13.32 -5.21 0.60
CA THR A 232 -13.66 -6.63 0.79
C THR A 232 -14.72 -6.85 1.86
N ALA A 233 -15.10 -5.78 2.55
CA ALA A 233 -16.24 -5.68 3.47
C ALA A 233 -17.21 -4.59 3.00
N ASP A 234 -18.16 -4.22 3.84
CA ASP A 234 -19.04 -3.09 3.55
C ASP A 234 -18.24 -1.78 3.51
N PRO A 235 -18.35 -0.97 2.43
CA PRO A 235 -17.65 0.30 2.37
C PRO A 235 -18.04 1.23 3.53
N PRO A 236 -17.07 1.89 4.18
CA PRO A 236 -17.31 2.76 5.32
C PRO A 236 -18.01 4.06 4.89
N THR A 237 -18.73 4.68 5.84
CA THR A 237 -19.39 5.99 5.65
C THR A 237 -18.78 7.09 6.52
N ALA A 238 -17.77 6.74 7.33
CA ALA A 238 -17.00 7.66 8.17
C ALA A 238 -15.64 7.02 8.49
N ASN A 239 -14.65 7.84 8.84
CA ASN A 239 -13.40 7.38 9.47
C ASN A 239 -13.70 6.92 10.90
N LEU A 240 -12.80 6.13 11.49
CA LEU A 240 -12.95 5.64 12.86
C LEU A 240 -12.88 6.76 13.90
N GLU A 241 -12.15 7.83 13.60
CA GLU A 241 -12.01 9.01 14.44
C GLU A 241 -12.07 10.30 13.60
N ASP A 242 -12.48 11.39 14.23
CA ASP A 242 -12.29 12.73 13.69
C ASP A 242 -10.82 13.17 13.86
N PRO A 243 -10.25 13.94 12.93
CA PRO A 243 -8.90 14.45 13.08
C PRO A 243 -8.82 15.46 14.23
N VAL A 244 -7.83 15.31 15.11
CA VAL A 244 -7.55 16.34 16.13
C VAL A 244 -6.90 17.58 15.50
N PRO A 245 -6.98 18.76 16.14
CA PRO A 245 -6.41 19.98 15.56
C PRO A 245 -4.92 19.84 15.21
N ASN A 246 -4.58 20.17 13.97
CA ASN A 246 -3.21 20.12 13.42
C ASN A 246 -2.58 18.72 13.38
N SER A 247 -3.38 17.63 13.33
CA SER A 247 -2.84 16.28 13.25
C SER A 247 -2.40 15.85 11.85
N GLN A 248 -2.92 16.50 10.81
CA GLN A 248 -2.58 16.21 9.43
C GLN A 248 -1.32 16.97 9.03
N PHE A 249 -0.40 16.29 8.33
CA PHE A 249 0.88 16.85 7.92
C PHE A 249 1.16 16.59 6.43
N PRO A 250 1.34 17.66 5.61
CA PRO A 250 1.07 19.06 5.97
C PRO A 250 -0.42 19.28 6.32
N PRO A 251 -0.76 20.30 7.14
CA PRO A 251 -2.14 20.57 7.53
C PRO A 251 -3.02 20.88 6.32
N ARG A 252 -4.19 20.25 6.25
CA ARG A 252 -5.31 20.68 5.40
C ARG A 252 -5.95 21.97 5.95
#